data_AF-A0A6J2YCI5-F1
#
_entry.id   AF-A0A6J2YCI5-F1
#
_cell.length_a   1.000
_cell.length_b   1.000
_cell.length_c   1.000
_cell.angle_alpha   90.00
_cell.angle_beta   90.00
_cell.angle_gamma   90.00
#
_symmetry.space_group_name_H-M   'P 1'
#
loop_
_entity.id
_entity.type
_entity.pdbx_description
1 polymer ?
#
loop_
_entity_poly.entity_id
_entity_poly.type
_entity_poly.pdbx_seq_one_letter_code
_entity_poly.pdbx_strand_id
1 'polypeptide(L)'
;MKMCSTYLLLFLLVALLPSSHQADQNSSQCDKNEVYRCEDEIEKTCSTLENERKPVNCKCYCKSGTFRDAVSGKCVGKCPCPKGMVFRYFNKCLDECKLQPCTKEAVEGCYCPINQCWDSERCVPRV
;
A
#
# COMPACT_ATOMS: atom_id res chain seq x y z
N MET A 1 -51.65 56.87 -18.77
CA MET A 1 -52.51 55.91 -18.04
C MET A 1 -51.87 54.53 -18.10
N LYS A 2 -51.89 53.81 -16.96
CA LYS A 2 -51.37 52.46 -16.67
C LYS A 2 -49.85 52.37 -16.50
N MET A 3 -49.29 51.76 -15.46
CA MET A 3 -49.66 51.52 -14.06
C MET A 3 -48.36 50.97 -13.46
N CYS A 4 -47.97 51.43 -12.26
CA CYS A 4 -47.01 50.74 -11.42
C CYS A 4 -47.47 49.30 -11.18
N SER A 5 -46.56 48.30 -11.17
CA SER A 5 -46.51 47.33 -10.06
C SER A 5 -45.37 46.32 -10.24
N THR A 6 -44.40 46.39 -9.34
CA THR A 6 -43.84 45.24 -8.62
C THR A 6 -43.52 43.96 -9.40
N TYR A 7 -42.34 43.88 -10.00
CA TYR A 7 -41.55 42.63 -10.08
C TYR A 7 -40.07 42.95 -9.82
N LEU A 8 -39.84 43.70 -8.75
CA LEU A 8 -38.60 43.61 -7.99
C LEU A 8 -38.63 42.25 -7.27
N LEU A 9 -37.51 41.52 -7.30
CA LEU A 9 -37.20 40.37 -6.44
C LEU A 9 -37.92 39.05 -6.75
N LEU A 10 -37.54 38.34 -7.83
CA LEU A 10 -37.77 36.89 -7.88
C LEU A 10 -36.85 36.04 -8.77
N PHE A 11 -35.72 36.55 -9.26
CA PHE A 11 -34.71 35.71 -9.95
C PHE A 11 -33.27 35.94 -9.47
N LEU A 12 -33.10 36.42 -8.23
CA LEU A 12 -31.82 36.51 -7.52
C LEU A 12 -31.60 35.34 -6.53
N LEU A 13 -32.33 34.24 -6.73
CA LEU A 13 -32.30 33.03 -5.89
C LEU A 13 -32.17 31.77 -6.76
N VAL A 14 -31.17 31.76 -7.63
CA VAL A 14 -30.38 30.55 -7.91
C VAL A 14 -29.05 30.77 -7.19
N ALA A 15 -29.07 31.02 -5.87
CA ALA A 15 -28.98 29.93 -4.90
C ALA A 15 -28.05 28.83 -5.42
N LEU A 16 -26.75 29.12 -5.34
CA LEU A 16 -25.86 28.32 -4.51
C LEU A 16 -26.11 26.81 -4.67
N LEU A 17 -25.95 26.31 -5.90
CA LEU A 17 -25.50 24.95 -6.06
C LEU A 17 -23.97 25.01 -5.83
N PRO A 18 -23.43 24.53 -4.70
CA PRO A 18 -22.07 24.03 -4.77
C PRO A 18 -22.09 23.03 -5.92
N SER A 19 -21.33 23.30 -6.98
CA SER A 19 -20.97 22.28 -7.95
C SER A 19 -20.04 21.30 -7.24
N SER A 20 -20.57 20.59 -6.24
CA SER A 20 -19.92 19.48 -5.56
C SER A 20 -20.13 18.23 -6.40
N HIS A 21 -19.86 18.30 -7.69
CA HIS A 21 -19.74 17.15 -8.58
C HIS A 21 -18.59 17.40 -9.56
N GLN A 22 -17.40 17.62 -9.01
CA GLN A 22 -16.17 17.11 -9.62
C GLN A 22 -15.53 16.14 -8.62
N ALA A 23 -16.20 15.01 -8.42
CA ALA A 23 -15.57 13.79 -7.94
C ALA A 23 -15.86 12.70 -8.97
N ASP A 24 -15.58 13.01 -10.23
CA ASP A 24 -15.73 12.06 -11.33
C ASP A 24 -14.54 12.17 -12.27
N GLN A 25 -13.34 12.02 -11.71
CA GLN A 25 -12.12 11.63 -12.43
C GLN A 25 -11.24 10.78 -11.49
N ASN A 26 -10.81 9.61 -11.98
CA ASN A 26 -9.87 8.62 -11.39
C ASN A 26 -10.40 7.37 -10.68
N SER A 27 -11.69 7.08 -10.68
CA SER A 27 -12.17 5.74 -10.25
C SER A 27 -11.70 4.61 -11.20
N SER A 28 -11.29 4.94 -12.43
CA SER A 28 -10.70 4.02 -13.40
C SER A 28 -9.18 3.79 -13.28
N GLN A 29 -8.52 4.32 -12.24
CA GLN A 29 -7.07 4.57 -12.28
C GLN A 29 -6.17 3.63 -11.45
N CYS A 30 -6.73 2.83 -10.54
CA CYS A 30 -5.92 1.94 -9.68
C CYS A 30 -6.00 0.48 -10.14
N ASP A 31 -4.89 -0.26 -10.00
CA ASP A 31 -4.81 -1.66 -10.40
C ASP A 31 -5.69 -2.57 -9.51
N LYS A 32 -5.93 -3.81 -9.96
CA LYS A 32 -6.84 -4.80 -9.31
C LYS A 32 -6.59 -4.97 -7.80
N ASN A 33 -5.35 -4.80 -7.33
CA ASN A 33 -4.94 -4.96 -5.93
C ASN A 33 -4.71 -3.64 -5.20
N GLU A 34 -5.22 -2.54 -5.75
CA GLU A 34 -5.03 -1.20 -5.22
C GLU A 34 -6.36 -0.53 -4.82
N VAL A 35 -6.27 0.49 -3.99
CA VAL A 35 -7.37 1.34 -3.54
C VAL A 35 -6.91 2.80 -3.57
N TYR A 36 -7.70 3.66 -4.20
CA TYR A 36 -7.42 5.09 -4.22
C TYR A 36 -7.74 5.70 -2.85
N ARG A 37 -6.78 6.38 -2.22
CA ARG A 37 -6.95 7.04 -0.92
C ARG A 37 -6.17 8.35 -0.88
N CYS A 38 -6.61 9.27 -0.03
CA CYS A 38 -6.02 10.60 0.18
C CYS A 38 -5.36 10.77 1.56
N GLU A 39 -5.36 9.71 2.36
CA GLU A 39 -4.86 9.72 3.74
C GLU A 39 -3.40 9.25 3.79
N ASP A 40 -2.69 9.63 4.85
CA ASP A 40 -1.35 9.14 5.15
C ASP A 40 -1.43 7.69 5.66
N GLU A 41 -1.29 6.74 4.74
CA GLU A 41 -1.15 5.33 5.10
C GLU A 41 0.27 4.82 4.88
N ILE A 42 0.72 3.98 5.82
CA ILE A 42 1.94 3.20 5.66
C ILE A 42 1.62 2.01 4.76
N GLU A 43 2.11 2.09 3.53
CA GLU A 43 2.01 0.97 2.58
C GLU A 43 3.15 -0.03 2.83
N LYS A 44 2.78 -1.30 3.01
CA LYS A 44 3.78 -2.37 3.13
C LYS A 44 4.44 -2.62 1.77
N THR A 45 5.75 -2.70 1.75
CA THR A 45 6.53 -2.99 0.54
C THR A 45 7.24 -4.33 0.66
N CYS A 46 7.63 -4.91 -0.49
CA CYS A 46 8.40 -6.16 -0.54
C CYS A 46 9.88 -6.01 -0.15
N SER A 47 10.23 -4.96 0.58
CA SER A 47 11.58 -4.68 1.08
C SER A 47 11.61 -4.80 2.61
N THR A 48 12.54 -5.60 3.11
CA THR A 48 12.80 -5.87 4.53
C THR A 48 13.33 -4.66 5.33
N LEU A 49 13.36 -3.46 4.74
CA LEU A 49 13.90 -2.27 5.37
C LEU A 49 12.98 -1.10 5.07
N GLU A 50 12.34 -0.66 6.15
CA GLU A 50 11.67 0.63 6.33
C GLU A 50 10.48 0.93 5.43
N ASN A 51 9.32 0.91 6.09
CA ASN A 51 8.12 1.54 5.61
C ASN A 51 8.33 3.06 5.51
N GLU A 52 8.48 3.59 4.29
CA GLU A 52 8.56 5.03 4.08
C GLU A 52 7.17 5.67 4.27
N ARG A 53 7.04 6.57 5.25
CA ARG A 53 5.95 7.55 5.28
C ARG A 53 6.14 8.50 4.10
N LYS A 54 5.33 8.36 3.05
CA LYS A 54 5.30 9.31 1.93
C LYS A 54 4.26 10.41 2.22
N PRO A 55 4.54 11.68 1.87
CA PRO A 55 3.67 12.81 2.19
C PRO A 55 2.32 12.75 1.48
N VAL A 56 1.30 13.33 2.13
CA VAL A 56 -0.08 13.50 1.68
C VAL A 56 -0.15 13.93 0.21
N ASN A 57 -0.51 12.99 -0.66
CA ASN A 57 -1.04 13.22 -1.99
C ASN A 57 -1.94 12.03 -2.33
N CYS A 58 -3.16 12.28 -2.79
CA CYS A 58 -4.08 11.21 -3.15
C CYS A 58 -3.46 10.27 -4.21
N LYS A 59 -3.36 8.99 -3.91
CA LYS A 59 -2.77 7.98 -4.80
C LYS A 59 -3.39 6.60 -4.58
N CYS A 60 -3.01 5.64 -5.44
CA CYS A 60 -3.36 4.24 -5.29
C CYS A 60 -2.44 3.58 -4.25
N TYR A 61 -3.04 2.91 -3.26
CA TYR A 61 -2.36 2.13 -2.21
C TYR A 61 -2.71 0.66 -2.35
N CYS A 62 -1.80 -0.24 -1.96
CA CYS A 62 -2.05 -1.66 -1.91
C CYS A 62 -3.18 -1.98 -0.93
N LYS A 63 -4.11 -2.85 -1.34
CA LYS A 63 -5.15 -3.37 -0.47
C LYS A 63 -4.53 -4.10 0.72
N SER A 64 -5.23 -4.11 1.85
CA SER A 64 -4.82 -4.88 3.03
C SER A 64 -4.53 -6.35 2.67
N GLY A 65 -3.41 -6.88 3.19
CA GLY A 65 -2.93 -8.23 2.85
C GLY A 65 -2.15 -8.33 1.55
N THR A 66 -1.90 -7.22 0.84
CA THR A 66 -1.00 -7.16 -0.31
C THR A 66 0.17 -6.22 -0.05
N PHE A 67 1.23 -6.36 -0.86
CA PHE A 67 2.50 -5.66 -0.69
C PHE A 67 2.89 -5.01 -2.00
N ARG A 68 3.44 -3.80 -1.97
CA ARG A 68 3.98 -3.18 -3.17
C ARG A 68 5.33 -3.82 -3.49
N ASP A 69 5.40 -4.53 -4.62
CA ASP A 69 6.67 -5.01 -5.13
C ASP A 69 7.54 -3.83 -5.54
N ALA A 70 8.71 -3.69 -4.90
CA ALA A 70 9.62 -2.58 -5.15
C ALA A 70 10.19 -2.61 -6.58
N VAL A 71 10.20 -3.78 -7.23
CA VAL A 71 10.73 -3.95 -8.60
C VAL A 71 9.67 -3.61 -9.64
N SER A 72 8.51 -4.27 -9.61
CA SER A 72 7.47 -4.05 -10.61
C SER A 72 6.56 -2.85 -10.32
N GLY A 73 6.58 -2.34 -9.09
CA GLY A 73 5.65 -1.32 -8.61
C GLY A 73 4.23 -1.84 -8.37
N LYS A 74 3.94 -3.13 -8.61
CA LYS A 74 2.59 -3.71 -8.51
C LYS A 74 2.30 -4.25 -7.11
N CYS A 75 1.04 -4.20 -6.71
CA CYS A 75 0.59 -4.84 -5.47
C CYS A 75 0.42 -6.36 -5.65
N VAL A 76 1.19 -7.12 -4.89
CA VAL A 76 1.23 -8.59 -4.94
C VAL A 76 0.74 -9.20 -3.63
N GLY A 77 0.06 -10.34 -3.71
CA GLY A 77 -0.37 -11.07 -2.50
C GLY A 77 0.76 -11.84 -1.81
N LYS A 78 1.88 -12.05 -2.50
CA LYS A 78 3.12 -12.62 -1.97
C LYS A 78 4.29 -11.92 -2.64
N CYS A 79 5.25 -11.46 -1.85
CA CYS A 79 6.43 -10.83 -2.42
C CYS A 79 7.29 -11.83 -3.20
N PRO A 80 7.83 -11.43 -4.37
CA PRO A 80 8.79 -12.25 -5.08
C PRO A 80 10.04 -12.40 -4.22
N CYS A 81 10.44 -13.64 -3.97
CA CYS A 81 11.64 -13.95 -3.18
C CYS A 81 12.73 -14.59 -4.04
N PRO A 82 14.01 -14.48 -3.64
CA PRO A 82 15.09 -15.25 -4.24
C PRO A 82 14.77 -16.74 -4.29
N LYS A 83 15.38 -17.45 -5.26
CA LYS A 83 15.10 -18.87 -5.49
C LYS A 83 15.31 -19.67 -4.19
N GLY A 84 14.29 -20.45 -3.82
CA GLY A 84 14.31 -21.29 -2.63
C GLY A 84 13.84 -20.60 -1.35
N MET A 85 13.71 -19.26 -1.34
CA MET A 85 13.13 -18.51 -0.22
C MET A 85 11.61 -18.33 -0.37
N VAL A 86 10.95 -18.04 0.73
CA VAL A 86 9.52 -17.76 0.83
C VAL A 86 9.27 -16.49 1.63
N PHE A 87 8.25 -15.73 1.23
CA PHE A 87 7.84 -14.54 1.97
C PHE A 87 7.05 -14.94 3.22
N ARG A 88 7.55 -14.61 4.40
CA ARG A 88 6.97 -14.98 5.70
C ARG A 88 7.41 -14.02 6.81
N TYR A 89 6.72 -14.07 7.94
CA TYR A 89 7.16 -13.41 9.16
C TYR A 89 8.22 -14.30 9.85
N PHE A 90 9.46 -13.83 9.93
CA PHE A 90 10.54 -14.58 10.56
C PHE A 90 11.68 -13.66 10.99
N ASN A 91 12.69 -14.25 11.62
CA ASN A 91 13.82 -13.52 12.16
C ASN A 91 15.08 -13.81 11.37
N LYS A 92 15.68 -12.76 10.77
CA LYS A 92 16.83 -12.87 9.86
C LYS A 92 18.02 -13.61 10.47
N CYS A 93 18.34 -13.35 11.73
CA CYS A 93 19.42 -14.02 12.45
C CYS A 93 19.18 -15.52 12.64
N LEU A 94 17.91 -15.93 12.78
CA LEU A 94 17.52 -17.32 12.97
C LEU A 94 17.46 -18.00 11.61
N ASP A 95 17.24 -17.25 10.54
CA ASP A 95 17.25 -17.78 9.18
C ASP A 95 18.62 -18.31 8.78
N GLU A 96 19.72 -17.76 9.30
CA GLU A 96 21.08 -18.25 9.06
C GLU A 96 21.32 -19.64 9.67
N CYS A 97 22.14 -20.47 9.02
CA CYS A 97 22.56 -21.78 9.54
C CYS A 97 23.54 -21.70 10.73
N LYS A 98 23.65 -20.53 11.37
CA LYS A 98 24.55 -20.26 12.48
C LYS A 98 23.74 -20.15 13.77
N LEU A 99 24.14 -20.90 14.79
CA LEU A 99 23.64 -20.71 16.15
C LEU A 99 24.25 -19.43 16.72
N GLN A 100 23.45 -18.37 16.73
CA GLN A 100 23.82 -17.09 17.35
C GLN A 100 22.66 -16.57 18.20
N PRO A 101 22.95 -15.89 19.33
CA PRO A 101 21.94 -15.16 20.07
C PRO A 101 21.24 -14.19 19.12
N CYS A 102 19.91 -14.18 19.18
CA CYS A 102 19.16 -13.25 18.38
C CYS A 102 18.23 -12.37 19.19
N THR A 103 18.54 -11.08 19.14
CA THR A 103 17.79 -10.01 19.79
C THR A 103 16.93 -9.21 18.81
N LYS A 104 17.08 -9.45 17.50
CA LYS A 104 16.26 -8.78 16.48
C LYS A 104 14.84 -9.31 16.56
N GLU A 105 13.87 -8.44 16.31
CA GLU A 105 12.48 -8.86 16.18
C GLU A 105 12.25 -9.57 14.85
N ALA A 106 11.22 -10.40 14.80
CA ALA A 106 10.77 -10.98 13.53
C ALA A 106 10.11 -9.88 12.69
N VAL A 107 10.33 -9.92 11.38
CA VAL A 107 9.71 -9.00 10.41
C VAL A 107 9.24 -9.78 9.19
N GLU A 108 8.30 -9.23 8.43
CA GLU A 108 7.90 -9.79 7.13
C GLU A 108 9.05 -9.64 6.13
N GLY A 109 9.38 -10.72 5.43
CA GLY A 109 10.52 -10.73 4.52
C GLY A 109 10.68 -12.06 3.80
N CYS A 110 11.69 -12.14 2.94
CA CYS A 110 12.08 -13.38 2.28
C CYS A 110 13.05 -14.16 3.17
N TYR A 111 12.67 -15.38 3.51
CA TYR A 111 13.42 -16.26 4.40
C TYR A 111 13.38 -17.69 3.88
N CYS A 112 14.20 -18.57 4.46
CA CYS A 112 14.14 -19.98 4.11
C CYS A 112 12.83 -20.65 4.55
N PRO A 113 12.43 -21.73 3.84
CA PRO A 113 11.30 -22.56 4.24
C PRO A 113 11.45 -23.08 5.68
N ILE A 114 10.33 -23.51 6.26
CA ILE A 114 10.36 -24.13 7.59
C ILE A 114 11.33 -25.33 7.59
N ASN A 115 12.08 -25.49 8.68
CA ASN A 115 13.12 -26.50 8.85
C ASN A 115 14.35 -26.35 7.93
N GLN A 116 14.48 -25.22 7.24
CA GLN A 116 15.67 -24.85 6.49
C GLN A 116 16.36 -23.63 7.13
N CYS A 117 17.59 -23.38 6.70
CA CYS A 117 18.38 -22.22 7.04
C CYS A 117 19.20 -21.76 5.83
N TRP A 118 19.57 -20.49 5.81
CA TRP A 118 20.41 -19.86 4.81
C TRP A 118 21.88 -20.15 5.10
N ASP A 119 22.55 -20.85 4.19
CA ASP A 119 23.97 -21.19 4.28
C ASP A 119 24.90 -20.10 3.70
N SER A 120 24.35 -18.95 3.32
CA SER A 120 24.96 -17.83 2.55
C SER A 120 24.77 -17.92 1.04
N GLU A 121 24.33 -19.07 0.50
CA GLU A 121 24.10 -19.26 -0.95
C GLU A 121 22.68 -19.74 -1.26
N ARG A 122 22.13 -20.61 -0.41
CA ARG A 122 20.84 -21.27 -0.62
C ARG A 122 20.21 -21.70 0.71
N CYS A 123 18.94 -22.07 0.63
CA CYS A 123 18.26 -22.72 1.74
C CYS A 123 18.61 -24.20 1.79
N VAL A 124 19.14 -24.64 2.93
CA VAL A 124 19.51 -26.03 3.22
C VAL A 124 18.76 -26.54 4.44
N PRO A 125 18.54 -27.86 4.59
CA PRO A 125 17.98 -28.42 5.81
C PRO A 125 18.80 -28.04 7.04
N ARG A 126 18.13 -27.71 8.15
CA ARG A 126 18.80 -27.63 9.45
C ARG A 126 19.24 -29.02 9.86
N VAL A 127 20.53 -29.17 10.13
CA VAL A 127 21.13 -30.40 10.68
C VAL A 127 21.14 -30.33 12.19
#